data_AF-A0A554KCK7-F1
#
_entry.id   AF-A0A554KCK7-F1
#
_cell.length_a   1.000
_cell.length_b   1.000
_cell.length_c   1.000
_cell.angle_alpha   90.00
_cell.angle_beta   90.00
_cell.angle_gamma   90.00
#
_symmetry.space_group_name_H-M   'P 1'
#
loop_
_entity.id
_entity.type
_entity.pdbx_description
1 polymer ?
#
loop_
_entity_poly.entity_id
_entity_poly.type
_entity_poly.pdbx_seq_one_letter_code
_entity_poly.pdbx_strand_id
1 'polypeptide(L)'
;MTHASVKTRRSLPQTFRPLLWSLRWKDVDIDKDKHDIIVNTINEGSLDQWRWLIKTYGKETIRDVLQKRIATEFHPESRNLAKIIFSLSRFRNARRSSH
;
A
#
# COMPACT_ATOMS: atom_id res chain seq x y z
N MET A 1 -10.79 37.03 -8.04
CA MET A 1 -9.90 36.14 -8.81
C MET A 1 -9.30 35.13 -7.84
N THR A 2 -9.89 33.95 -7.74
CA THR A 2 -9.45 32.91 -6.80
C THR A 2 -8.69 31.86 -7.59
N HIS A 3 -7.36 31.85 -7.48
CA HIS A 3 -6.55 30.74 -7.98
C HIS A 3 -6.83 29.52 -7.11
N ALA A 4 -7.81 28.71 -7.50
CA ALA A 4 -7.89 27.33 -7.05
C ALA A 4 -6.65 26.62 -7.57
N SER A 5 -5.72 26.31 -6.67
CA SER A 5 -4.56 25.46 -6.97
C SER A 5 -5.06 24.17 -7.61
N VAL A 6 -4.72 23.95 -8.88
CA VAL A 6 -5.02 22.72 -9.59
C VAL A 6 -4.21 21.62 -8.90
N LYS A 7 -4.81 20.97 -7.90
CA LYS A 7 -4.31 19.68 -7.39
C LYS A 7 -4.36 18.72 -8.58
N THR A 8 -3.22 18.47 -9.20
CA THR A 8 -3.06 17.42 -10.20
C THR A 8 -3.58 16.15 -9.56
N ARG A 9 -4.76 15.66 -9.99
CA ARG A 9 -5.27 14.37 -9.53
C ARG A 9 -4.26 13.35 -10.01
N ARG A 10 -3.41 12.87 -9.12
CA ARG A 10 -2.55 11.72 -9.43
C ARG A 10 -3.53 10.60 -9.75
N SER A 11 -3.52 10.15 -11.00
CA SER A 11 -4.36 9.04 -11.43
C SER A 11 -3.61 7.74 -11.19
N LEU A 12 -4.30 6.77 -10.61
CA LEU A 12 -3.72 5.45 -10.39
C LEU A 12 -3.52 4.75 -11.74
N PRO A 13 -2.35 4.18 -12.05
CA PRO A 13 -2.15 3.50 -13.32
C PRO A 13 -3.12 2.32 -13.49
N GLN A 14 -3.64 2.11 -14.70
CA GLN A 14 -4.62 1.04 -14.95
C GLN A 14 -4.11 -0.37 -14.58
N THR A 15 -2.80 -0.57 -14.57
CA THR A 15 -2.17 -1.83 -14.13
C THR A 15 -2.48 -2.20 -12.68
N PHE A 16 -2.89 -1.25 -11.84
CA PHE A 16 -3.31 -1.50 -10.45
C PHE A 16 -4.73 -2.05 -10.33
N ARG A 17 -5.55 -1.94 -11.38
CA ARG A 17 -6.96 -2.35 -11.33
C ARG A 17 -7.17 -3.80 -10.85
N PRO A 18 -6.36 -4.79 -11.28
CA PRO A 18 -6.48 -6.17 -10.76
C PRO A 18 -6.17 -6.31 -9.27
N LEU A 19 -5.35 -5.40 -8.71
CA LEU A 19 -4.94 -5.45 -7.30
C LEU A 19 -6.02 -4.92 -6.37
N LEU A 20 -6.94 -4.09 -6.87
CA LEU A 20 -7.94 -3.37 -6.06
C LEU A 20 -9.33 -4.00 -6.18
N TRP A 21 -9.40 -5.33 -6.13
CA TRP A 21 -10.64 -6.10 -6.30
C TRP A 21 -11.74 -5.74 -5.28
N SER A 22 -11.37 -5.25 -4.10
CA SER A 22 -12.30 -4.81 -3.06
C SER A 22 -12.84 -3.38 -3.24
N LEU A 23 -12.26 -2.59 -4.16
CA LEU A 23 -12.60 -1.19 -4.38
C LEU A 23 -13.30 -1.00 -5.73
N ARG A 24 -14.24 -0.05 -5.79
CA ARG A 24 -14.84 0.36 -7.07
C ARG A 24 -13.85 1.26 -7.80
N TRP A 25 -13.24 0.77 -8.89
CA TRP A 25 -12.21 1.47 -9.67
C TRP A 25 -12.49 2.96 -9.95
N LYS A 26 -13.74 3.30 -10.30
CA LYS A 26 -14.16 4.68 -10.62
C LYS A 26 -14.13 5.64 -9.42
N ASP A 27 -14.13 5.12 -8.20
CA ASP A 27 -14.17 5.90 -6.96
C ASP A 27 -12.84 5.88 -6.21
N VAL A 28 -11.83 5.16 -6.73
CA VAL A 28 -10.51 5.05 -6.09
C VAL A 28 -9.85 6.42 -6.03
N ASP A 29 -9.45 6.80 -4.82
CA ASP A 29 -8.73 8.03 -4.51
C ASP A 29 -7.39 7.65 -3.88
N ILE A 30 -6.29 8.08 -4.52
CA ILE A 30 -4.91 7.73 -4.12
C ILE A 30 -4.61 8.14 -2.68
N ASP A 31 -5.16 9.25 -2.19
CA ASP A 31 -4.86 9.73 -0.84
C ASP A 31 -5.77 9.05 0.19
N LYS A 32 -7.06 8.88 -0.11
CA LYS A 32 -8.04 8.27 0.80
C LYS A 32 -7.87 6.76 0.92
N ASP A 33 -7.65 6.08 -0.20
CA ASP A 33 -7.54 4.62 -0.29
C ASP A 33 -6.08 4.14 -0.19
N LYS A 34 -5.17 5.05 0.19
CA LYS A 34 -3.72 4.81 0.32
C LYS A 34 -3.40 3.49 1.03
N HIS A 35 -4.11 3.17 2.10
CA HIS A 35 -3.84 1.97 2.89
C HIS A 35 -4.12 0.70 2.10
N ASP A 36 -5.24 0.64 1.40
CA ASP A 36 -5.65 -0.53 0.61
C ASP A 36 -4.77 -0.67 -0.64
N ILE A 37 -4.45 0.46 -1.29
CA ILE A 37 -3.49 0.49 -2.40
C ILE A 37 -2.15 -0.07 -1.95
N ILE A 38 -1.64 0.34 -0.78
CA ILE A 38 -0.36 -0.14 -0.28
C ILE A 38 -0.42 -1.64 0.02
N VAL A 39 -1.39 -2.09 0.82
CA VAL A 39 -1.49 -3.50 1.25
C VAL A 39 -1.64 -4.43 0.05
N ASN A 40 -2.57 -4.12 -0.86
CA ASN A 40 -2.84 -4.99 -2.00
C ASN A 40 -1.65 -5.02 -2.98
N THR A 41 -0.95 -3.90 -3.17
CA THR A 41 0.22 -3.86 -4.04
C THR A 41 1.40 -4.62 -3.43
N ILE A 42 1.57 -4.58 -2.11
CA ILE A 42 2.60 -5.39 -1.44
C ILE A 42 2.30 -6.87 -1.62
N ASN A 43 1.04 -7.31 -1.55
CA ASN A 43 0.71 -8.72 -1.73
C ASN A 43 0.81 -9.18 -3.19
N GLU A 44 0.16 -8.46 -4.10
CA GLU A 44 -0.14 -8.96 -5.45
C GLU A 44 0.59 -8.19 -6.56
N GLY A 45 1.26 -7.09 -6.21
CA GLY A 45 1.85 -6.17 -7.19
C GLY A 45 3.22 -6.60 -7.70
N SER A 46 3.53 -6.22 -8.94
CA SER A 46 4.85 -6.39 -9.54
C SER A 46 5.88 -5.40 -8.97
N LEU A 47 7.17 -5.65 -9.19
CA LEU A 47 8.24 -4.73 -8.76
C LEU A 47 8.08 -3.31 -9.33
N ASP A 48 7.52 -3.16 -10.53
CA ASP A 48 7.25 -1.83 -11.11
C ASP A 48 6.13 -1.11 -10.36
N GLN A 49 5.12 -1.84 -9.91
CA GLN A 49 4.05 -1.28 -9.07
C GLN A 49 4.59 -0.92 -7.68
N TRP A 50 5.52 -1.70 -7.13
CA TRP A 50 6.23 -1.34 -5.89
C TRP A 50 7.06 -0.07 -6.07
N ARG A 51 7.79 0.07 -7.18
CA ARG A 51 8.54 1.30 -7.51
C ARG A 51 7.61 2.51 -7.62
N TRP A 52 6.46 2.35 -8.27
CA TRP A 52 5.45 3.41 -8.36
C TRP A 52 4.94 3.81 -6.98
N LEU A 53 4.68 2.84 -6.11
CA LEU A 53 4.18 3.03 -4.75
C LEU A 53 5.22 3.80 -3.90
N ILE A 54 6.50 3.43 -4.00
CA ILE A 54 7.63 4.15 -3.38
C ILE A 54 7.71 5.60 -3.88
N LYS A 55 7.59 5.81 -5.20
CA LYS A 55 7.61 7.17 -5.80
C LYS A 55 6.41 8.01 -5.35
N THR A 56 5.26 7.39 -5.13
CA THR A 56 4.00 8.10 -4.86
C THR A 56 3.83 8.47 -3.39
N TYR A 57 4.18 7.56 -2.47
CA TYR A 57 3.95 7.75 -1.04
C TYR A 57 5.23 7.94 -0.22
N GLY A 58 6.39 7.55 -0.75
CA GLY A 58 7.65 7.52 -0.02
C GLY A 58 7.77 6.30 0.90
N LYS A 59 9.02 5.85 1.14
CA LYS A 59 9.30 4.64 1.94
C LYS A 59 8.78 4.72 3.37
N GLU A 60 8.91 5.87 4.03
CA GLU A 60 8.47 6.04 5.43
C GLU A 60 6.96 5.89 5.58
N THR A 61 6.17 6.53 4.72
CA THR A 61 4.70 6.39 4.74
C THR A 61 4.27 4.93 4.57
N ILE A 62 4.95 4.20 3.69
CA ILE A 62 4.65 2.79 3.42
C ILE A 62 5.00 1.96 4.65
N ARG A 63 6.18 2.19 5.24
CA ARG A 63 6.61 1.57 6.48
C ARG A 63 5.60 1.77 7.60
N ASP A 64 5.14 2.99 7.81
CA ASP A 64 4.16 3.32 8.86
C ASP A 64 2.83 2.60 8.67
N VAL A 65 2.38 2.42 7.43
CA VAL A 65 1.18 1.64 7.11
C VAL A 65 1.42 0.16 7.43
N LEU A 66 2.52 -0.41 6.95
CA LEU A 66 2.84 -1.83 7.11
C LEU A 66 3.03 -2.23 8.58
N GLN A 67 3.69 -1.40 9.39
CA GLN A 67 3.90 -1.67 10.82
C GLN A 67 2.59 -1.79 11.63
N LYS A 68 1.50 -1.15 11.15
CA LYS A 68 0.19 -1.20 11.80
C LYS A 68 -0.63 -2.43 11.39
N ARG A 69 -0.21 -3.16 10.34
CA ARG A 69 -0.91 -4.35 9.82
C ARG A 69 -0.43 -5.64 10.47
N ILE A 70 -1.32 -6.62 10.50
CA ILE A 70 -1.01 -7.94 11.06
C ILE A 70 -0.20 -8.75 10.03
N ALA A 71 0.82 -9.46 10.50
CA ALA A 71 1.74 -10.21 9.65
C ALA A 71 1.06 -11.28 8.77
N THR A 72 -0.12 -11.77 9.18
CA THR A 72 -0.92 -12.78 8.46
C THR A 72 -1.78 -12.20 7.35
N GLU A 73 -1.87 -10.87 7.25
CA GLU A 73 -2.52 -10.19 6.11
C GLU A 73 -1.65 -10.23 4.84
N PHE A 74 -0.39 -10.69 4.95
CA PHE A 74 0.57 -10.70 3.85
C PHE A 74 1.06 -12.09 3.50
N HIS A 75 1.27 -12.33 2.21
CA HIS A 75 1.98 -13.51 1.73
C HIS A 75 3.40 -13.56 2.34
N PRO A 76 3.90 -14.73 2.77
CA PRO A 76 5.20 -14.83 3.43
C PRO A 76 6.36 -14.20 2.64
N GLU A 77 6.40 -14.41 1.33
CA GLU A 77 7.39 -13.90 0.39
C GLU A 77 7.32 -12.37 0.27
N SER A 78 6.12 -11.83 0.04
CA SER A 78 5.87 -10.40 -0.05
C SER A 78 6.25 -9.68 1.24
N ARG A 79 5.90 -10.29 2.38
CA ARG A 79 6.27 -9.79 3.72
C ARG A 79 7.78 -9.76 3.91
N ASN A 80 8.50 -10.81 3.50
CA ASN A 80 9.95 -10.88 3.66
C ASN A 80 10.65 -9.84 2.78
N LEU A 81 10.20 -9.67 1.54
CA LEU A 81 10.71 -8.63 0.66
C LEU A 81 10.43 -7.22 1.21
N ALA A 82 9.22 -6.98 1.71
CA ALA A 82 8.84 -5.72 2.33
C ALA A 82 9.72 -5.38 3.55
N LYS A 83 10.08 -6.37 4.38
CA LYS A 83 11.00 -6.15 5.51
C LYS A 83 12.35 -5.60 5.05
N ILE A 84 12.88 -6.11 3.95
CA ILE A 84 14.17 -5.69 3.40
C ILE A 84 14.05 -4.30 2.79
N ILE A 85 13.07 -4.08 1.91
CA ILE A 85 12.95 -2.83 1.14
C ILE A 85 12.62 -1.61 2.02
N PHE A 86 11.78 -1.82 3.04
CA PHE A 86 11.27 -0.77 3.93
C PHE A 86 11.89 -0.81 5.33
N SER A 87 12.95 -1.60 5.54
CA SER A 87 13.67 -1.72 6.81
C SER A 87 12.75 -1.95 8.02
N LEU A 88 11.81 -2.88 7.87
CA LEU A 88 10.83 -3.21 8.91
C LEU A 88 11.45 -4.15 9.95
N SER A 89 11.43 -3.75 11.22
CA SER A 89 11.85 -4.62 12.33
C SER A 89 10.88 -5.79 12.53
N ARG A 90 9.57 -5.52 12.53
CA ARG A 90 8.51 -6.52 12.60
C ARG A 90 7.16 -5.97 12.13
N PHE A 91 6.29 -6.88 11.69
CA PHE A 91 4.86 -6.64 11.58
C PHE A 91 4.17 -6.91 12.92
N ARG A 92 2.95 -6.43 13.10
CA ARG A 92 2.14 -6.78 14.28
C ARG A 92 1.75 -8.26 14.18
N ASN A 93 1.84 -9.01 15.27
CA ASN A 93 1.29 -10.37 15.32
C ASN A 93 -0.16 -10.32 15.83
N ALA A 94 -1.02 -11.20 15.33
CA ALA A 94 -2.32 -11.40 15.97
C ALA A 94 -2.09 -11.80 17.43
N ARG A 95 -2.87 -11.22 18.35
CA ARG A 95 -2.86 -11.72 19.74
C ARG A 95 -3.31 -13.17 19.66
N ARG A 96 -2.41 -14.11 19.97
CA ARG A 96 -2.80 -15.50 20.16
C ARG A 96 -3.66 -15.53 21.41
N SER A 97 -4.94 -15.84 21.28
CA SER A 97 -5.76 -16.24 22.41
C SER A 97 -5.16 -17.55 22.92
N SER A 98 -4.48 -17.51 24.05
CA SER A 98 -4.04 -18.71 24.75
C SER A 98 -5.31 -19.39 25.28
N HIS A 99 -5.69 -20.50 24.67
CA HIS A 99 -6.67 -21.45 25.23
C HIS A 99 -5.92 -22.57 25.93
#